data_AF-A0A7S2V302-F1
#
_entry.id   AF-A0A7S2V302-F1
#
_cell.length_a   1.000
_cell.length_b   1.000
_cell.length_c   1.000
_cell.angle_alpha   90.00
_cell.angle_beta   90.00
_cell.angle_gamma   90.00
#
_symmetry.space_group_name_H-M   'P 1'
#
loop_
_entity.id
_entity.type
_entity.pdbx_description
1 polymer ?
#
loop_
_entity_poly.entity_id
_entity_poly.type
_entity_poly.pdbx_seq_one_letter_code
_entity_poly.pdbx_strand_id
1 'polypeptide(L)'
;EQFVKARQLAKTDADQMVQICTSLLDQPDVEAAIRVGDCFALLVEYYHAQNDMEKAYDLVQQMKDRRIVINPYIEPSMLRDIYQAMGVEDEAENKDEVDDDIDDEVVDDLDEDIADDESDDGGKPYK
;
A
#
# COMPACT_ATOMS: atom_id res chain seq x y z
N GLU A 1 -11.16 5.69 15.91
CA GLU A 1 -12.54 5.38 16.38
C GLU A 1 -13.53 5.08 15.25
N GLN A 2 -13.41 5.66 14.05
CA GLN A 2 -14.35 5.42 12.94
C GLN A 2 -14.34 3.97 12.41
N PHE A 3 -13.16 3.36 12.25
CA PHE A 3 -13.04 1.97 11.81
C PHE A 3 -13.73 0.96 12.75
N VAL A 4 -13.61 1.17 14.08
CA VAL A 4 -14.27 0.31 15.08
C VAL A 4 -15.79 0.37 14.95
N LYS A 5 -16.34 1.55 14.62
CA LYS A 5 -17.77 1.71 14.34
C LYS A 5 -18.17 0.98 13.06
N ALA A 6 -17.41 1.14 11.98
CA ALA A 6 -17.66 0.41 10.73
C ALA A 6 -17.68 -1.11 10.96
N ARG A 7 -16.71 -1.65 11.68
CA ARG A 7 -16.65 -3.10 12.00
C ARG A 7 -17.85 -3.57 12.83
N GLN A 8 -18.37 -2.76 13.73
CA GLN A 8 -19.59 -3.09 14.48
C GLN A 8 -20.83 -3.10 13.57
N LEU A 9 -20.87 -2.19 12.59
CA LEU A 9 -21.96 -2.07 11.63
C LEU A 9 -21.94 -3.17 10.57
N ALA A 10 -20.80 -3.80 10.29
CA ALA A 10 -20.70 -4.92 9.34
C ALA A 10 -21.75 -6.04 9.57
N LYS A 11 -22.22 -6.23 10.82
CA LYS A 11 -23.20 -7.26 11.19
C LYS A 11 -24.64 -6.76 11.30
N THR A 12 -24.85 -5.46 11.37
CA THR A 12 -26.16 -4.84 11.67
C THR A 12 -26.64 -3.90 10.58
N ASP A 13 -25.73 -3.21 9.90
CA ASP A 13 -26.01 -2.20 8.88
C ASP A 13 -24.81 -2.07 7.92
N ALA A 14 -24.78 -2.97 6.94
CA ALA A 14 -23.64 -3.08 6.04
C ALA A 14 -23.53 -1.88 5.07
N ASP A 15 -24.64 -1.24 4.71
CA ASP A 15 -24.63 0.00 3.91
C ASP A 15 -23.91 1.15 4.64
N GLN A 16 -24.19 1.34 5.93
CA GLN A 16 -23.47 2.35 6.73
C GLN A 16 -21.99 2.00 6.91
N MET A 17 -21.65 0.72 7.05
CA MET A 17 -20.25 0.28 7.06
C MET A 17 -19.56 0.67 5.75
N VAL A 18 -20.17 0.39 4.59
CA VAL A 18 -19.59 0.74 3.28
C VAL A 18 -19.34 2.23 3.19
N GLN A 19 -20.30 3.07 3.56
CA GLN A 19 -20.14 4.53 3.53
C GLN A 19 -18.97 5.02 4.39
N ILE A 20 -18.83 4.48 5.61
CA ILE A 20 -17.74 4.86 6.51
C ILE A 20 -16.40 4.40 5.94
N CYS A 21 -16.31 3.16 5.45
CA CYS A 21 -15.08 2.63 4.86
C CYS A 21 -14.67 3.44 3.62
N THR A 22 -15.59 3.71 2.68
CA THR A 22 -15.30 4.53 1.50
C THR A 22 -14.85 5.94 1.88
N SER A 23 -15.51 6.57 2.85
CA SER A 23 -15.08 7.90 3.33
C SER A 23 -13.71 7.89 3.98
N LEU A 24 -13.31 6.79 4.63
CA LEU A 24 -11.95 6.63 5.15
C LEU A 24 -10.93 6.41 4.03
N LEU A 25 -11.29 5.69 2.97
CA LEU A 25 -10.41 5.46 1.81
C LEU A 25 -10.18 6.72 0.95
N ASP A 26 -11.09 7.68 0.99
CA ASP A 26 -11.00 8.96 0.26
C ASP A 26 -10.08 9.98 0.96
N GLN A 27 -9.79 9.80 2.25
CA GLN A 27 -8.94 10.73 2.99
C GLN A 27 -7.46 10.58 2.58
N PRO A 28 -6.80 11.66 2.12
CA PRO A 28 -5.43 11.61 1.60
C PRO A 28 -4.37 11.35 2.68
N ASP A 29 -4.74 11.47 3.96
CA ASP A 29 -3.84 11.43 5.12
C ASP A 29 -4.04 10.16 5.98
N VAL A 30 -4.64 9.10 5.43
CA VAL A 30 -4.74 7.82 6.16
C VAL A 30 -3.42 7.06 6.04
N GLU A 31 -2.37 7.63 6.65
CA GLU A 31 -0.99 7.15 6.63
C GLU A 31 -0.80 5.77 7.29
N ALA A 32 -1.83 5.23 7.95
CA ALA A 32 -1.78 3.89 8.49
C ALA A 32 -2.32 2.89 7.46
N ALA A 33 -1.42 2.26 6.71
CA ALA A 33 -1.75 1.11 5.84
C ALA A 33 -2.58 0.04 6.57
N ILE A 34 -2.37 -0.13 7.89
CA ILE A 34 -3.19 -1.00 8.75
C ILE A 34 -4.67 -0.54 8.74
N ARG A 35 -4.94 0.76 8.90
CA ARG A 35 -6.31 1.30 8.90
C ARG A 35 -6.96 1.22 7.52
N VAL A 36 -6.19 1.42 6.46
CA VAL A 36 -6.67 1.37 5.08
C VAL A 36 -6.93 -0.08 4.64
N GLY A 37 -5.97 -0.98 4.90
CA GLY A 37 -6.07 -2.40 4.57
C GLY A 37 -7.20 -3.10 5.32
N ASP A 38 -7.41 -2.79 6.60
CA ASP A 38 -8.56 -3.29 7.35
C ASP A 38 -9.91 -2.80 6.78
N CYS A 39 -9.98 -1.58 6.22
CA CYS A 39 -11.18 -1.09 5.54
C CYS A 39 -11.45 -1.86 4.24
N PHE A 40 -10.41 -2.09 3.45
CA PHE A 40 -10.52 -2.91 2.24
C PHE A 40 -10.93 -4.34 2.58
N ALA A 41 -10.35 -4.95 3.61
CA ALA A 41 -10.73 -6.30 4.05
C ALA A 41 -12.23 -6.41 4.34
N LEU A 42 -12.79 -5.45 5.10
CA LEU A 42 -14.22 -5.43 5.40
C LEU A 42 -15.08 -5.28 4.14
N LEU A 43 -14.67 -4.42 3.20
CA LEU A 43 -15.42 -4.20 1.96
C LEU A 43 -15.35 -5.43 1.06
N VAL A 44 -14.18 -6.04 0.91
CA VAL A 44 -13.99 -7.26 0.09
C VAL A 44 -14.78 -8.42 0.68
N GLU A 45 -14.73 -8.64 1.99
CA GLU A 45 -15.52 -9.67 2.67
C GLU A 45 -17.02 -9.46 2.43
N TYR A 46 -17.49 -8.21 2.50
CA TYR A 46 -18.89 -7.87 2.26
C TYR A 46 -19.35 -8.13 0.82
N TYR A 47 -18.58 -7.73 -0.19
CA TYR A 47 -18.94 -7.97 -1.58
C TYR A 47 -18.79 -9.45 -1.97
N HIS A 48 -17.77 -10.12 -1.44
CA HIS A 48 -17.60 -11.56 -1.57
C HIS A 48 -18.82 -12.33 -0.99
N ALA A 49 -19.28 -11.95 0.21
CA ALA A 49 -20.47 -12.56 0.84
C ALA A 49 -21.76 -12.32 0.04
N GLN A 50 -21.84 -11.26 -0.76
CA GLN A 50 -22.97 -10.97 -1.66
C GLN A 50 -22.82 -11.59 -3.05
N ASN A 51 -21.74 -12.35 -3.29
CA ASN A 51 -21.40 -12.91 -4.61
C ASN A 51 -21.17 -11.82 -5.69
N ASP A 52 -20.84 -10.60 -5.27
CA ASP A 52 -20.50 -9.47 -6.15
C ASP A 52 -18.98 -9.46 -6.37
N MET A 53 -18.51 -10.43 -7.13
CA MET A 53 -17.07 -10.67 -7.35
C MET A 53 -16.39 -9.55 -8.15
N GLU A 54 -17.15 -8.84 -8.99
CA GLU A 54 -16.65 -7.70 -9.76
C GLU A 54 -16.21 -6.56 -8.84
N LYS A 55 -17.06 -6.17 -7.87
CA LYS A 55 -16.69 -5.16 -6.88
C LYS A 55 -15.61 -5.63 -5.92
N ALA A 56 -15.65 -6.91 -5.53
CA ALA A 56 -14.59 -7.48 -4.69
C ALA A 56 -13.23 -7.40 -5.40
N TYR A 57 -13.18 -7.71 -6.70
CA TYR A 57 -11.98 -7.60 -7.52
C TYR A 57 -11.50 -6.16 -7.68
N ASP A 58 -12.39 -5.20 -7.96
CA ASP A 58 -12.06 -3.79 -8.08
C ASP A 58 -11.38 -3.25 -6.79
N LEU A 59 -11.88 -3.62 -5.62
CA LEU A 59 -11.27 -3.26 -4.34
C LEU A 59 -9.88 -3.88 -4.16
N VAL A 60 -9.68 -5.13 -4.59
CA VAL A 60 -8.37 -5.79 -4.56
C VAL A 60 -7.39 -5.06 -5.49
N GLN A 61 -7.82 -4.60 -6.67
CA GLN A 61 -6.99 -3.79 -7.56
C GLN A 61 -6.63 -2.44 -6.92
N GLN A 62 -7.60 -1.75 -6.31
CA GLN A 62 -7.33 -0.50 -5.59
C GLN A 62 -6.30 -0.67 -4.46
N MET A 63 -6.25 -1.84 -3.80
CA MET A 63 -5.18 -2.14 -2.84
C MET A 63 -3.81 -2.26 -3.52
N LYS A 64 -3.74 -2.91 -4.69
CA LYS A 64 -2.50 -3.03 -5.49
C LYS A 64 -2.01 -1.66 -5.97
N ASP A 65 -2.89 -0.82 -6.52
CA ASP A 65 -2.58 0.54 -6.98
C ASP A 65 -2.02 1.41 -5.84
N ARG A 66 -2.52 1.22 -4.62
CA ARG A 66 -2.05 1.92 -3.41
C ARG A 66 -0.83 1.26 -2.75
N ARG A 67 -0.21 0.25 -3.39
CA ARG A 67 0.92 -0.54 -2.87
C ARG A 67 0.66 -1.13 -1.47
N ILE A 68 -0.59 -1.52 -1.20
CA ILE A 68 -0.98 -2.16 0.06
C ILE A 68 -0.75 -3.67 -0.07
N VAL A 69 0.05 -4.24 0.82
CA VAL A 69 0.28 -5.68 0.87
C VAL A 69 -1.03 -6.39 1.25
N ILE A 70 -1.58 -7.21 0.36
CA ILE A 70 -2.95 -7.77 0.49
C ILE A 70 -3.03 -8.95 1.46
N ASN A 71 -2.05 -9.85 1.42
CA ASN A 71 -2.00 -11.11 2.19
C ASN A 71 -2.28 -10.99 3.70
N PRO A 72 -1.86 -9.93 4.44
CA PRO A 72 -2.21 -9.79 5.85
C PRO A 72 -3.68 -9.41 6.11
N TYR A 73 -4.42 -8.98 5.09
CA TYR A 73 -5.79 -8.46 5.24
C TYR A 73 -6.85 -9.41 4.67
N ILE A 74 -6.54 -10.12 3.58
CA ILE A 74 -7.52 -10.94 2.86
C ILE A 74 -7.06 -12.41 2.86
N GLU A 75 -7.99 -13.32 3.17
CA GLU A 75 -7.70 -14.75 3.15
C GLU A 75 -7.36 -15.23 1.73
N PRO A 76 -6.28 -16.03 1.54
CA PRO A 76 -5.86 -16.51 0.23
C PRO A 76 -6.95 -17.26 -0.54
N SER A 77 -7.82 -18.00 0.16
CA SER A 77 -8.96 -18.68 -0.46
C SER A 77 -9.96 -17.70 -1.08
N MET A 78 -10.24 -16.59 -0.39
CA MET A 78 -11.17 -15.56 -0.87
C MET A 78 -10.60 -14.85 -2.10
N LEU A 79 -9.31 -14.52 -2.09
CA LEU A 79 -8.63 -13.97 -3.27
C LEU A 79 -8.74 -14.90 -4.48
N ARG A 80 -8.49 -16.19 -4.26
CA ARG A 80 -8.58 -17.19 -5.33
C ARG A 80 -9.99 -17.30 -5.89
N ASP A 81 -11.01 -17.29 -5.03
CA ASP A 81 -12.41 -17.32 -5.47
C ASP A 81 -12.76 -16.08 -6.32
N ILE A 82 -12.28 -14.89 -5.93
CA ILE A 82 -12.46 -13.64 -6.68
C ILE A 82 -11.74 -13.71 -8.03
N TYR A 83 -10.46 -14.08 -8.08
CA TYR A 83 -9.70 -14.18 -9.32
C TYR A 83 -10.29 -15.22 -10.28
N GLN A 84 -10.67 -16.38 -9.74
CA GLN A 84 -11.33 -17.44 -10.51
C GLN A 84 -12.66 -16.97 -11.10
N ALA A 85 -13.46 -16.22 -10.35
CA ALA A 85 -14.72 -15.67 -10.84
C ALA A 85 -14.51 -14.66 -11.97
N MET A 86 -13.42 -13.89 -11.93
CA MET A 86 -13.05 -12.94 -12.98
C MET A 86 -12.33 -13.59 -14.18
N GLY A 87 -11.99 -14.88 -14.10
CA GLY A 87 -11.22 -15.58 -15.12
C GLY A 87 -9.78 -15.10 -15.23
N VAL A 88 -9.25 -14.51 -14.15
CA VAL A 88 -7.86 -14.05 -14.05
C VAL A 88 -7.06 -15.15 -13.36
N GLU A 89 -5.86 -15.43 -13.88
CA GLU A 89 -4.94 -16.36 -13.22
C GLU A 89 -4.48 -15.77 -11.88
N ASP A 90 -4.41 -16.60 -10.85
CA ASP A 90 -4.12 -16.16 -9.48
C ASP A 90 -2.70 -15.55 -9.42
N GLU A 91 -2.61 -14.22 -9.40
CA GLU A 91 -1.34 -13.50 -9.30
C GLU A 91 -0.89 -13.33 -7.84
N ALA A 92 -1.41 -14.11 -6.88
CA ALA A 92 -1.08 -13.98 -5.47
C ALA A 92 0.41 -14.25 -5.14
N GLU A 93 1.22 -14.56 -6.15
CA GLU A 93 2.66 -14.81 -6.03
C GLU A 93 3.56 -13.76 -6.72
N ASN A 94 3.02 -12.66 -7.27
CA ASN A 94 3.90 -11.65 -7.88
C ASN A 94 4.35 -10.60 -6.87
N LYS A 95 5.49 -10.93 -6.25
CA LYS A 95 6.55 -10.07 -5.74
C LYS A 95 6.18 -8.60 -5.53
N ASP A 96 6.48 -8.13 -4.32
CA ASP A 96 6.93 -6.76 -4.05
C ASP A 96 8.12 -6.37 -4.97
N GLU A 97 7.89 -6.21 -6.28
CA GLU A 97 8.71 -5.38 -7.14
C GLU A 97 8.23 -3.95 -6.89
N VAL A 98 8.88 -3.38 -5.88
CA VAL A 98 9.09 -1.94 -5.75
C VAL A 98 9.17 -1.33 -7.15
N ASP A 99 8.24 -0.41 -7.48
CA ASP A 99 8.51 0.56 -8.54
C ASP A 99 9.76 1.31 -8.09
N ASP A 100 10.87 1.03 -8.75
CA ASP A 100 12.03 1.90 -8.80
C ASP A 100 11.77 3.01 -9.87
N ASP A 101 10.58 3.61 -9.86
CA ASP A 101 10.27 4.84 -10.61
C ASP A 101 10.57 6.06 -9.71
N ILE A 102 11.75 6.07 -9.08
CA ILE A 102 12.41 7.35 -8.77
C ILE A 102 13.25 7.68 -10.00
N ASP A 103 12.61 8.44 -10.88
CA ASP A 103 13.17 9.44 -11.78
C ASP A 103 14.66 9.68 -11.53
N ASP A 104 15.48 9.06 -12.39
CA ASP A 104 16.90 9.35 -12.56
C ASP A 104 17.03 10.78 -13.12
N GLU A 105 16.79 11.79 -12.28
CA GLU A 105 17.32 13.13 -12.52
C GLU A 105 18.83 13.06 -12.37
N VAL A 106 19.47 12.64 -13.46
CA VAL A 106 20.86 12.93 -13.78
C VAL A 106 21.09 14.43 -13.71
N VAL A 107 21.42 14.94 -12.52
CA VAL A 107 22.10 16.22 -12.38
C VAL A 107 23.55 16.00 -12.78
N ASP A 108 23.79 16.15 -14.08
CA ASP A 108 25.08 16.49 -14.66
C ASP A 108 25.62 17.78 -14.01
N ASP A 109 26.94 17.92 -14.01
CA ASP A 109 27.74 19.03 -13.50
C ASP A 109 27.97 19.10 -11.98
N LEU A 110 29.17 18.65 -11.57
CA LEU A 110 30.12 19.44 -10.79
C LEU A 110 31.53 18.82 -10.95
N ASP A 111 32.19 19.17 -12.05
CA ASP A 111 33.66 19.21 -12.12
C ASP A 111 34.13 20.27 -11.09
N GLU A 112 34.42 19.85 -9.87
CA GLU A 112 35.14 20.69 -8.91
C GLU A 112 36.61 20.24 -8.87
N ASP A 113 37.42 20.97 -9.63
CA ASP A 113 38.89 20.99 -9.57
C ASP A 113 39.34 21.21 -8.11
N ILE A 114 39.55 20.13 -7.36
CA ILE A 114 40.32 20.20 -6.13
C ILE A 114 41.80 20.17 -6.52
N ALA A 115 42.36 21.38 -6.58
CA ALA A 115 43.79 21.61 -6.68
C ALA A 115 44.52 20.92 -5.52
N ASP A 116 45.49 20.09 -5.90
CA ASP A 116 46.60 19.62 -5.09
C ASP A 116 47.42 20.83 -4.60
N ASP A 117 47.45 21.06 -3.29
CA ASP A 117 48.52 21.82 -2.64
C ASP A 117 48.97 21.03 -1.41
N GLU A 118 49.96 20.16 -1.64
CA GLU A 118 50.83 19.68 -0.58
C GLU A 118 51.60 20.87 0.02
N SER A 119 51.29 21.19 1.27
CA SER A 119 52.25 21.88 2.15
C SER A 119 52.32 21.21 3.52
N ASP A 120 53.26 20.26 3.58
CA ASP A 120 54.12 19.94 4.72
C ASP A 120 54.41 21.17 5.59
N ASP A 121 54.08 21.13 6.89
CA ASP A 121 55.01 21.54 7.95
C ASP A 121 54.51 21.14 9.35
N GLY A 122 55.33 20.34 10.03
CA GLY A 122 55.79 20.75 11.35
C GLY A 122 54.88 20.59 12.57
N GLY A 123 54.98 19.42 13.22
CA GLY A 123 55.63 19.43 14.54
C GLY A 123 54.80 19.66 15.82
N LYS A 124 54.57 18.52 16.48
CA LYS A 124 54.71 18.22 17.93
C LYS A 124 53.45 18.26 18.83
N PRO A 125 53.30 17.23 19.69
CA PRO A 125 52.23 17.14 20.69
C PRO A 125 52.62 17.75 22.05
N TYR A 126 51.67 17.64 22.98
CA TYR A 126 51.71 17.78 24.46
C TYR A 126 51.11 19.06 25.05
N LYS A 127 49.95 18.92 25.71
CA LYS A 127 49.92 18.77 27.17
C LYS A 127 48.61 18.15 27.67
#